data_AF-A0A930A4Z9-F1
#
_entry.id   AF-A0A930A4Z9-F1
#
_cell.length_a   1.000
_cell.length_b   1.000
_cell.length_c   1.000
_cell.angle_alpha   90.00
_cell.angle_beta   90.00
_cell.angle_gamma   90.00
#
_symmetry.space_group_name_H-M   'P 1'
#
loop_
_entity.id
_entity.type
_entity.pdbx_description
1 polymer ?
#
loop_
_entity_poly.entity_id
_entity_poly.type
_entity_poly.pdbx_seq_one_letter_code
_entity_poly.pdbx_strand_id
1 'polypeptide(L)'
;RARDIIVKNGGKDIGIKEILQYYNLELSEIMAFGDGDNDIKMLEIAGVSVAMGNGNANVKAVADYITDDIDEDGIEKALYHYGIFHETLIKKR
;
A
#
# COMPACT_ATOMS: atom_id res chain seq x y z
N ARG A 1 -10.37 -18.75 -6.19
CA ARG A 1 -9.07 -18.05 -6.10
C ARG A 1 -8.92 -17.19 -7.34
N ALA A 2 -8.71 -15.89 -7.20
CA ALA A 2 -8.47 -14.99 -8.33
C ALA A 2 -7.13 -15.33 -9.01
N ARG A 3 -7.02 -15.01 -10.30
CA ARG A 3 -5.82 -15.21 -11.12
C ARG A 3 -5.61 -13.96 -11.96
N ASP A 4 -4.43 -13.39 -11.89
CA ASP A 4 -4.06 -12.25 -12.72
C ASP A 4 -3.39 -12.74 -14.01
N ILE A 5 -3.85 -12.24 -15.14
CA ILE A 5 -3.20 -12.43 -16.45
C ILE A 5 -2.68 -11.06 -16.86
N ILE A 6 -1.36 -10.89 -16.77
CA ILE A 6 -0.67 -9.64 -17.10
C ILE A 6 0.44 -9.91 -18.12
N VAL A 7 0.85 -8.86 -18.82
CA VAL A 7 2.02 -8.94 -19.71
C VAL A 7 3.28 -9.24 -18.90
N LYS A 8 4.26 -9.91 -19.51
CA LYS A 8 5.50 -10.35 -18.84
C LYS A 8 6.22 -9.22 -18.09
N ASN A 9 6.16 -8.01 -18.64
CA ASN A 9 6.78 -6.80 -18.09
C ASN A 9 5.72 -5.84 -17.52
N GLY A 10 4.60 -6.36 -17.04
CA GLY A 10 3.56 -5.61 -16.34
C GLY A 10 3.52 -5.99 -14.87
N GLY A 11 2.73 -5.25 -14.10
CA GLY A 11 2.61 -5.46 -12.66
C GLY A 11 2.55 -4.13 -11.90
N LYS A 12 2.03 -4.19 -10.67
CA LYS A 12 1.92 -3.00 -9.81
C LYS A 12 3.30 -2.42 -9.48
N ASP A 13 4.27 -3.30 -9.19
CA ASP A 13 5.66 -2.94 -8.91
C ASP A 13 6.35 -2.21 -10.07
N ILE A 14 6.06 -2.62 -11.31
CA ILE A 14 6.59 -1.95 -12.50
C ILE A 14 5.94 -0.58 -12.68
N GLY A 15 4.60 -0.50 -12.57
CA GLY A 15 3.88 0.77 -12.66
C GLY A 15 4.33 1.80 -11.61
N ILE A 16 4.60 1.34 -10.38
CA ILE A 16 5.16 2.17 -9.31
C ILE A 16 6.52 2.74 -9.72
N LYS A 17 7.45 1.90 -10.20
CA LYS A 17 8.80 2.34 -10.59
C LYS A 17 8.77 3.39 -11.70
N GLU A 18 7.88 3.24 -12.69
CA GLU A 18 7.71 4.23 -13.76
C GLU A 18 7.20 5.58 -13.22
N ILE A 19 6.23 5.57 -12.29
CA ILE A 19 5.71 6.78 -11.66
C ILE A 19 6.81 7.47 -10.84
N LEU A 20 7.57 6.71 -10.06
CA LEU A 20 8.64 7.27 -9.23
C LEU A 20 9.76 7.88 -10.07
N GLN A 21 10.15 7.21 -11.15
CA GLN A 21 11.10 7.77 -12.11
C GLN A 21 10.60 9.10 -12.70
N TYR A 22 9.31 9.19 -13.04
CA TYR A 22 8.73 10.41 -13.58
C TYR A 22 8.77 11.59 -12.59
N TYR A 23 8.52 11.33 -11.31
CA TYR A 23 8.52 12.34 -10.25
C TYR A 23 9.87 12.55 -9.56
N ASN A 24 10.91 11.80 -9.96
CA ASN A 24 12.23 11.78 -9.32
C ASN A 24 12.12 11.51 -7.80
N LEU A 25 11.38 10.46 -7.45
CA LEU A 25 11.20 9.94 -6.10
C LEU A 25 11.85 8.57 -5.96
N GLU A 26 12.25 8.23 -4.75
CA GLU A 26 12.81 6.93 -4.38
C GLU A 26 11.74 6.01 -3.80
N LEU A 27 11.99 4.70 -3.87
CA LEU A 27 11.11 3.70 -3.27
C LEU A 27 10.95 3.88 -1.75
N SER A 28 11.98 4.39 -1.07
CA SER A 28 11.93 4.72 0.36
C SER A 28 10.97 5.87 0.70
N GLU A 29 10.52 6.63 -0.30
CA GLU A 29 9.64 7.79 -0.13
C GLU A 29 8.16 7.46 -0.36
N ILE A 30 7.82 6.19 -0.58
CA ILE A 30 6.43 5.76 -0.77
C ILE A 30 5.90 4.87 0.34
N MET A 31 4.58 4.97 0.51
CA MET A 31 3.76 4.05 1.28
C MET A 31 2.87 3.25 0.34
N ALA A 32 2.85 1.92 0.48
CA ALA A 32 1.97 1.03 -0.26
C ALA A 32 0.95 0.33 0.66
N PHE A 33 -0.27 0.15 0.16
CA PHE A 33 -1.35 -0.55 0.85
C PHE A 33 -1.78 -1.77 0.03
N GLY A 34 -2.01 -2.91 0.67
CA GLY A 34 -2.45 -4.13 -0.01
C GLY A 34 -3.24 -5.10 0.88
N ASP A 35 -3.98 -5.99 0.24
CA ASP A 35 -4.85 -6.97 0.90
C ASP A 35 -4.75 -8.38 0.27
N GLY A 36 -4.12 -8.51 -0.91
CA GLY A 36 -4.03 -9.76 -1.66
C GLY A 36 -2.61 -10.20 -2.04
N ASP A 37 -2.52 -11.45 -2.52
CA ASP A 37 -1.27 -12.04 -3.05
C ASP A 37 -0.66 -11.20 -4.19
N ASN A 38 -1.50 -10.48 -4.95
CA ASN A 38 -1.07 -9.63 -6.06
C ASN A 38 -0.48 -8.27 -5.62
N ASP A 39 -0.56 -7.93 -4.33
CA ASP A 39 0.03 -6.72 -3.76
C ASP A 39 1.44 -6.94 -3.18
N ILE A 40 1.81 -8.20 -2.92
CA ILE A 40 3.04 -8.57 -2.21
C ILE A 40 4.26 -7.88 -2.81
N LYS A 41 4.46 -7.96 -4.13
CA LYS A 41 5.62 -7.33 -4.79
C LYS A 41 5.69 -5.82 -4.61
N MET A 42 4.53 -5.16 -4.54
CA MET A 42 4.43 -3.72 -4.33
C MET A 42 4.78 -3.36 -2.89
N LEU A 43 4.33 -4.18 -1.93
CA LEU A 43 4.64 -4.02 -0.51
C LEU A 43 6.12 -4.25 -0.22
N GLU A 44 6.72 -5.29 -0.80
CA GLU A 44 8.14 -5.64 -0.63
C GLU A 44 9.11 -4.53 -1.08
N ILE A 45 8.69 -3.66 -2.00
CA ILE A 45 9.55 -2.59 -2.54
C ILE A 45 9.27 -1.22 -1.93
N ALA A 46 8.16 -1.02 -1.22
CA ALA A 46 7.79 0.28 -0.68
C ALA A 46 8.63 0.60 0.58
N GLY A 47 8.93 1.88 0.79
CA GLY A 47 9.60 2.35 2.01
C GLY A 47 8.76 2.13 3.27
N VAL A 48 7.44 2.18 3.12
CA VAL A 48 6.48 1.75 4.15
C VAL A 48 5.42 0.87 3.51
N SER A 49 5.19 -0.30 4.08
CA SER A 49 4.22 -1.27 3.58
C SER A 49 3.12 -1.55 4.61
N VAL A 50 1.86 -1.46 4.17
CA VAL A 50 0.68 -1.62 5.03
C VAL A 50 -0.24 -2.71 4.48
N ALA A 51 -0.48 -3.75 5.26
CA ALA A 51 -1.51 -4.74 4.95
C ALA A 51 -2.85 -4.36 5.59
N MET A 52 -3.94 -4.47 4.85
CA MET A 52 -5.30 -4.23 5.37
C MET A 52 -5.76 -5.35 6.31
N GLY A 53 -6.69 -5.03 7.22
CA GLY A 53 -7.25 -5.97 8.19
C GLY A 53 -7.99 -7.15 7.52
N ASN A 54 -8.65 -6.90 6.39
CA ASN A 54 -9.29 -7.94 5.56
C ASN A 54 -8.27 -8.76 4.73
N GLY A 55 -6.99 -8.37 4.76
CA GLY A 55 -5.94 -8.99 3.96
C GLY A 55 -5.62 -10.42 4.36
N ASN A 56 -5.13 -11.20 3.39
CA ASN A 56 -4.75 -12.59 3.62
C ASN A 56 -3.45 -12.73 4.43
N ALA A 57 -3.12 -13.96 4.86
CA ALA A 57 -1.94 -14.19 5.70
C ALA A 57 -0.61 -13.87 4.99
N ASN A 58 -0.52 -14.08 3.67
CA ASN A 58 0.71 -13.86 2.92
C ASN A 58 1.03 -12.36 2.80
N VAL A 59 0.02 -11.55 2.50
CA VAL A 59 0.19 -10.09 2.38
C VAL A 59 0.54 -9.47 3.74
N LYS A 60 -0.06 -9.96 4.82
CA LYS A 60 0.23 -9.52 6.19
C LYS A 60 1.65 -9.88 6.63
N ALA A 61 2.20 -10.98 6.14
CA ALA A 61 3.54 -11.44 6.50
C ALA A 61 4.68 -10.60 5.90
N VAL A 62 4.40 -9.82 4.84
CA VAL A 62 5.40 -8.98 4.16
C VAL A 62 5.24 -7.49 4.47
N ALA A 63 4.24 -7.11 5.26
CA ALA A 63 3.96 -5.71 5.59
C ALA A 63 4.63 -5.27 6.89
N ASP A 64 5.05 -4.01 6.95
CA ASP A 64 5.60 -3.38 8.16
C ASP A 64 4.52 -3.14 9.22
N TYR A 65 3.30 -2.88 8.77
CA TYR A 65 2.15 -2.62 9.62
C TYR A 65 0.89 -3.30 9.08
N ILE A 66 0.07 -3.83 9.99
CA ILE A 66 -1.26 -4.34 9.66
C ILE A 66 -2.26 -3.33 10.23
N THR A 67 -3.04 -2.72 9.36
CA THR A 67 -4.10 -1.78 9.75
C THR A 67 -5.45 -2.48 9.88
N ASP A 68 -6.47 -1.72 10.25
CA ASP A 68 -7.83 -2.23 10.39
C ASP A 68 -8.46 -2.63 9.04
N ASP A 69 -9.65 -3.20 9.11
CA ASP A 69 -10.40 -3.68 7.96
C ASP A 69 -10.75 -2.55 6.97
N ILE A 70 -11.06 -2.92 5.73
CA ILE A 70 -11.56 -1.98 4.72
C ILE A 70 -12.87 -1.31 5.17
N ASP A 71 -13.72 -2.04 5.90
CA ASP A 71 -14.97 -1.53 6.45
C ASP A 71 -14.79 -0.69 7.73
N GLU A 72 -13.55 -0.57 8.24
CA GLU A 72 -13.21 0.11 9.49
C GLU A 72 -12.18 1.23 9.28
N ASP A 73 -12.20 1.89 8.12
CA ASP A 73 -11.33 3.03 7.79
C ASP A 73 -9.82 2.73 7.90
N GLY A 74 -9.41 1.48 7.59
CA GLY A 74 -8.04 1.02 7.78
C GLY A 74 -6.97 1.89 7.12
N ILE A 75 -7.22 2.45 5.93
CA ILE A 75 -6.27 3.37 5.29
C ILE A 75 -6.11 4.65 6.12
N GLU A 76 -7.22 5.27 6.55
CA GLU A 76 -7.18 6.50 7.34
C GLU A 76 -6.42 6.28 8.66
N LYS A 77 -6.72 5.18 9.37
CA LYS A 77 -6.06 4.84 10.62
C LYS A 77 -4.56 4.61 10.45
N ALA A 78 -4.13 3.98 9.36
CA ALA A 78 -2.72 3.85 9.04
C ALA A 78 -2.06 5.20 8.76
N LEU A 79 -2.74 6.09 8.02
CA LEU A 79 -2.23 7.44 7.76
C LEU A 79 -2.08 8.26 9.04
N TYR A 80 -2.98 8.12 10.02
CA TYR A 80 -2.79 8.71 11.35
C TYR A 80 -1.66 8.04 12.14
N HIS A 81 -1.56 6.71 12.09
CA HIS A 81 -0.49 5.95 12.77
C HIS A 81 0.90 6.45 12.35
N TYR A 82 1.10 6.69 11.05
CA TYR A 82 2.35 7.22 10.50
C TYR A 82 2.47 8.74 10.55
N GLY A 83 1.49 9.45 11.14
CA GLY A 83 1.50 10.92 11.24
C GLY A 83 1.40 11.64 9.89
N ILE A 84 0.87 11.00 8.85
CA ILE A 84 0.62 11.64 7.55
C ILE A 84 -0.61 12.54 7.65
N PHE A 85 -1.66 12.06 8.32
CA PHE A 85 -2.83 12.88 8.65
C PHE A 85 -2.71 13.43 10.07
N HIS A 86 -3.21 14.65 10.21
CA HIS A 86 -3.34 15.35 11.48
C HIS A 86 -4.79 15.86 11.58
N GLU A 87 -5.39 15.79 12.77
CA GLU A 87 -6.80 16.15 13.01
C GLU A 87 -7.16 17.60 12.58
N THR A 88 -6.16 18.45 12.33
CA THR A 88 -6.33 19.87 11.95
C THR A 88 -6.62 20.15 10.47
N LEU A 89 -6.69 19.16 9.57
CA LEU A 89 -6.90 19.40 8.13
C LEU A 89 -8.29 19.01 7.58
N ILE A 90 -9.19 18.48 8.40
CA ILE A 90 -10.58 18.25 7.96
C ILE A 90 -11.36 19.57 8.07
N LYS A 91 -11.17 20.46 7.08
CA LYS A 91 -12.24 21.40 6.73
C LYS A 91 -13.40 20.55 6.21
N LYS A 92 -14.37 20.27 7.09
CA LYS A 92 -15.68 19.71 6.71
C LYS A 92 -16.17 20.47 5.47
N ARG A 93 -16.21 19.78 4.34
CA ARG A 93 -16.98 20.24 3.17
C ARG A 93 -18.46 19.99 3.45
#